data_AF-A0A0E3L4N6-F1
#
_entry.id   AF-A0A0E3L4N6-F1
#
_cell.length_a   1.000
_cell.length_b   1.000
_cell.length_c   1.000
_cell.angle_alpha   90.00
_cell.angle_beta   90.00
_cell.angle_gamma   90.00
#
_symmetry.space_group_name_H-M   'P 1'
#
loop_
_entity.id
_entity.type
_entity.pdbx_description
1 polymer ?
#
loop_
_entity_poly.entity_id
_entity_poly.type
_entity_poly.pdbx_seq_one_letter_code
_entity_poly.pdbx_strand_id
1 'polypeptide(L)'
;MKYRLLNIFYNRENEIKFLERLLSEELKVINNEKRHKEWIKRAKIEFSQFRQELKLGRRRNKENLPLHSIEKSKNNFDKLMEQIRTYDEVIQKRLWMINKHWFNLTLFHYLPGAPATNNPIESYYSKSLKTDSKKQFRTNKGIENQIKLAEMKRANLLQKPEKSLMELFRLFTPFKL
;
A
#
# COMPACT_ATOMS: atom_id res chain seq x y z
N MET A 1 4.86 1.97 17.94
CA MET A 1 5.77 1.92 16.76
C MET A 1 5.10 2.22 15.41
N LYS A 2 4.02 1.52 15.01
CA LYS A 2 3.36 1.68 13.69
C LYS A 2 3.21 3.14 13.22
N TYR A 3 2.67 4.03 14.06
CA TYR A 3 2.45 5.42 13.69
C TYR A 3 3.74 6.23 13.53
N ARG A 4 4.82 5.90 14.28
CA ARG A 4 6.14 6.51 14.09
C ARG A 4 6.75 6.13 12.75
N LEU A 5 6.63 4.86 12.32
CA LEU A 5 7.05 4.42 10.99
C LEU A 5 6.24 5.12 9.87
N LEU A 6 4.92 5.21 10.02
CA LEU A 6 4.08 5.95 9.07
C LEU A 6 4.42 7.45 9.04
N ASN A 7 4.86 8.00 10.17
CA ASN A 7 5.26 9.39 10.30
C ASN A 7 6.56 9.75 9.57
N ILE A 8 7.28 8.77 9.02
CA ILE A 8 8.44 9.06 8.18
C ILE A 8 7.99 9.90 6.98
N PHE A 9 7.02 9.43 6.20
CA PHE A 9 6.61 10.09 4.94
C PHE A 9 5.33 10.93 5.06
N TYR A 10 4.41 10.55 5.95
CA TYR A 10 3.12 11.23 6.08
C TYR A 10 2.97 11.84 7.47
N ASN A 11 2.33 13.00 7.58
CA ASN A 11 2.08 13.60 8.87
C ASN A 11 1.11 12.76 9.71
N ARG A 12 1.63 12.19 10.80
CA ARG A 12 0.92 11.41 11.83
C ARG A 12 1.17 11.97 13.23
N GLU A 13 1.59 13.23 13.33
CA GLU A 13 1.97 13.84 14.61
C GLU A 13 0.78 13.86 15.59
N ASN A 14 -0.44 14.08 15.11
CA ASN A 14 -1.64 14.07 15.95
C ASN A 14 -1.92 12.67 16.52
N GLU A 15 -1.81 11.62 15.71
CA GLU A 15 -1.94 10.25 16.20
C GLU A 15 -0.83 9.87 17.18
N ILE A 16 0.41 10.33 16.95
CA ILE A 16 1.53 10.07 17.87
C ILE A 16 1.31 10.77 19.21
N LYS A 17 0.97 12.07 19.20
CA LYS A 17 0.70 12.84 20.43
C LYS A 17 -0.42 12.21 21.26
N PHE A 18 -1.49 11.74 20.60
CA PHE A 18 -2.58 11.05 21.30
C PHE A 18 -2.10 9.74 21.95
N LEU A 19 -1.31 8.95 21.24
CA LEU A 19 -0.76 7.69 21.78
C LEU A 19 0.24 7.92 22.92
N GLU A 20 1.02 9.01 22.88
CA GLU A 20 1.94 9.38 23.97
C GLU A 20 1.17 9.80 25.23
N ARG A 21 0.03 10.48 25.07
CA ARG A 21 -0.91 10.73 26.17
C ARG A 21 -1.44 9.43 26.77
N LEU A 22 -1.94 8.51 25.93
CA LEU A 22 -2.43 7.20 26.39
C LEU A 22 -1.33 6.39 27.10
N LEU A 23 -0.10 6.39 26.59
CA LEU A 23 1.02 5.71 27.23
C LEU A 23 1.26 6.24 28.66
N SER A 24 1.17 7.55 28.85
CA SER A 24 1.32 8.18 30.18
C SER A 24 0.19 7.81 31.13
N GLU A 25 -1.03 7.57 30.61
CA GLU A 25 -2.17 7.08 31.40
C GLU A 25 -2.04 5.59 31.74
N GLU A 26 -1.55 4.77 30.80
CA GLU A 26 -1.33 3.34 30.99
C GLU A 26 -0.41 3.06 32.17
N LEU A 27 0.68 3.81 32.30
CA LEU A 27 1.66 3.68 33.39
C LEU A 27 1.03 3.82 34.78
N LYS A 28 -0.10 4.54 34.92
CA LYS A 28 -0.79 4.71 36.20
C LYS A 28 -1.63 3.50 36.61
N VAL A 29 -2.00 2.65 35.65
CA VAL A 29 -2.92 1.52 35.85
C VAL A 29 -2.28 0.17 35.59
N ILE A 30 -1.05 0.14 35.05
CA ILE A 30 -0.34 -1.08 34.61
C ILE A 30 -0.14 -2.10 35.74
N ASN A 31 0.00 -1.66 36.99
CA ASN A 31 0.22 -2.54 38.14
C ASN A 31 -1.02 -3.34 38.57
N ASN A 32 -2.21 -3.02 38.04
CA ASN A 32 -3.44 -3.75 38.35
C ASN A 32 -4.01 -4.39 37.07
N GLU A 33 -3.86 -5.71 36.95
CA GLU A 33 -4.21 -6.45 35.72
C GLU A 33 -5.66 -6.24 35.27
N LYS A 34 -6.62 -6.24 36.21
CA LYS A 34 -8.04 -6.05 35.88
C LYS A 34 -8.30 -4.65 35.35
N ARG A 35 -7.81 -3.63 36.06
CA ARG A 35 -7.93 -2.22 35.64
C ARG A 35 -7.18 -1.96 34.33
N HIS A 36 -6.03 -2.57 34.12
CA HIS A 36 -5.25 -2.47 32.90
C HIS A 36 -6.00 -3.05 31.70
N LYS A 37 -6.59 -4.25 31.82
CA LYS A 37 -7.42 -4.86 30.77
C LYS A 37 -8.63 -3.98 30.40
N GLU A 38 -9.30 -3.40 31.40
CA GLU A 38 -10.42 -2.48 31.18
C GLU A 38 -9.96 -1.17 30.53
N TRP A 39 -8.81 -0.64 30.94
CA TRP A 39 -8.21 0.55 30.34
C TRP A 39 -7.82 0.31 28.88
N ILE A 40 -7.18 -0.81 28.54
CA ILE A 40 -6.83 -1.16 27.15
C ILE A 40 -8.07 -1.14 26.24
N LYS A 41 -9.19 -1.71 26.71
CA LYS A 41 -10.44 -1.72 25.92
C LYS A 41 -10.93 -0.30 25.63
N ARG A 42 -10.95 0.57 26.65
CA ARG A 42 -11.36 1.98 26.50
C ARG A 42 -10.39 2.75 25.59
N ALA A 43 -9.09 2.68 25.85
CA ALA A 43 -8.06 3.35 25.07
C ALA A 43 -8.10 2.97 23.58
N LYS A 44 -8.38 1.70 23.25
CA LYS A 44 -8.56 1.24 21.87
C LYS A 44 -9.78 1.89 21.20
N ILE A 45 -10.90 2.00 21.90
CA ILE A 45 -12.12 2.63 21.38
C ILE A 45 -11.87 4.12 21.15
N GLU A 46 -11.34 4.82 22.16
CA GLU A 46 -11.02 6.25 22.09
C GLU A 46 -10.07 6.56 20.94
N PHE A 47 -8.97 5.82 20.81
CA PHE A 47 -8.03 6.03 19.71
C PHE A 47 -8.65 5.73 18.34
N SER A 48 -9.52 4.72 18.25
CA SER A 48 -10.23 4.40 17.00
C SER A 48 -11.20 5.51 16.60
N GLN A 49 -11.94 6.06 17.55
CA GLN A 49 -12.85 7.20 17.36
C GLN A 49 -12.07 8.44 16.90
N PHE A 50 -11.01 8.81 17.63
CA PHE A 50 -10.14 9.92 17.27
C PHE A 50 -9.58 9.80 15.85
N ARG A 51 -9.03 8.62 15.49
CA ARG A 51 -8.53 8.37 14.13
C ARG A 51 -9.63 8.52 13.08
N GLN A 52 -10.84 8.07 13.38
CA GLN A 52 -11.98 8.16 12.46
C GLN A 52 -12.41 9.61 12.27
N GLU A 53 -12.44 10.42 13.32
CA GLU A 53 -12.73 11.85 13.25
C GLU A 53 -11.71 12.59 12.39
N LEU A 54 -10.41 12.35 12.60
CA LEU A 54 -9.35 12.92 11.75
C LEU A 54 -9.54 12.54 10.27
N LYS A 55 -9.93 11.29 10.00
CA LYS A 55 -10.20 10.82 8.63
C LYS A 55 -11.43 11.50 8.03
N LEU A 56 -12.51 11.63 8.80
CA LEU A 56 -13.74 12.28 8.34
C LEU A 56 -13.54 13.78 8.13
N GLY A 57 -12.76 14.46 8.98
CA GLY A 57 -12.34 15.85 8.81
C GLY A 57 -11.67 16.07 7.46
N ARG A 58 -10.59 15.32 7.17
CA ARG A 58 -9.91 15.37 5.87
C ARG A 58 -10.84 15.12 4.69
N ARG A 59 -11.73 14.12 4.80
CA ARG A 59 -12.70 13.80 3.74
C ARG A 59 -13.69 14.94 3.48
N ARG A 60 -14.22 15.57 4.52
CA ARG A 60 -15.13 16.73 4.41
C ARG A 60 -14.44 17.88 3.68
N ASN A 61 -13.15 18.09 3.96
CA ASN A 61 -12.34 19.12 3.32
C ASN A 61 -11.80 18.69 1.94
N LYS A 62 -12.05 17.45 1.49
CA LYS A 62 -11.47 16.85 0.27
C LYS A 62 -9.93 16.86 0.25
N GLU A 63 -9.33 16.80 1.44
CA GLU A 63 -7.88 16.81 1.62
C GLU A 63 -7.32 15.40 1.69
N ASN A 64 -6.14 15.23 1.09
CA ASN A 64 -5.32 14.05 1.32
C ASN A 64 -4.58 14.16 2.66
N LEU A 65 -4.06 13.03 3.13
CA LEU A 65 -3.16 13.08 4.27
C LEU A 65 -1.88 13.86 3.86
N PRO A 66 -1.44 14.86 4.65
CA PRO A 66 -0.29 15.66 4.27
C PRO A 66 0.98 14.81 4.26
N LEU A 67 1.78 14.99 3.21
CA LEU A 67 3.13 14.47 3.10
C LEU A 67 4.08 15.40 3.86
N HIS A 68 5.14 14.84 4.44
CA HIS A 68 6.24 15.63 4.98
C HIS A 68 7.12 16.17 3.84
N SER A 69 7.86 17.25 4.11
CA SER A 69 8.99 17.61 3.25
C SER A 69 10.08 16.52 3.31
N ILE A 70 10.93 16.45 2.30
CA ILE A 70 12.01 15.46 2.27
C ILE A 70 12.94 15.56 3.49
N GLU A 71 13.25 16.79 3.92
CA GLU A 71 14.05 17.06 5.12
C GLU A 71 13.36 16.56 6.39
N LYS A 72 12.06 16.85 6.55
CA LYS A 72 11.28 16.39 7.69
C LYS A 72 11.16 14.87 7.71
N SER A 73 10.99 14.25 6.54
CA SER A 73 11.01 12.79 6.40
C SER A 73 12.34 12.19 6.81
N LYS A 74 13.45 12.78 6.35
CA LYS A 74 14.80 12.34 6.70
C LYS A 74 15.05 12.47 8.21
N ASN A 75 14.71 13.61 8.80
CA ASN A 75 14.81 13.82 10.24
C ASN A 75 13.98 12.82 11.06
N ASN A 76 12.75 12.52 10.63
CA ASN A 76 11.91 11.53 11.30
C ASN A 76 12.47 10.11 11.17
N PHE A 77 13.08 9.79 10.02
CA PHE A 77 13.73 8.50 9.78
C PHE A 77 15.00 8.32 10.61
N ASP A 78 15.87 9.33 10.64
CA ASP A 78 17.15 9.26 11.33
C ASP A 78 16.95 9.10 12.85
N LYS A 79 15.96 9.77 13.44
CA LYS A 79 15.55 9.56 14.84
C LYS A 79 15.16 8.11 15.15
N LEU A 80 14.57 7.39 14.19
CA LEU A 80 14.25 5.96 14.36
C LEU A 80 15.50 5.09 14.18
N MET A 81 16.40 5.47 13.28
CA MET A 81 17.67 4.77 13.06
C MET A 81 18.61 4.87 14.26
N GLU A 82 18.65 6.01 14.96
CA GLU A 82 19.42 6.19 16.20
C GLU A 82 19.06 5.14 17.27
N GLN A 83 17.79 4.78 17.35
CA GLN A 83 17.27 3.84 18.34
C GLN A 83 17.10 2.41 17.80
N ILE A 84 17.61 2.11 16.60
CA ILE A 84 17.31 0.87 15.87
C ILE A 84 17.56 -0.40 16.70
N ARG A 85 18.63 -0.41 17.51
CA ARG A 85 19.00 -1.56 18.36
C ARG A 85 18.00 -1.86 19.47
N THR A 86 17.12 -0.91 19.81
CA THR A 86 16.10 -1.07 20.86
C THR A 86 14.80 -1.67 20.33
N TYR A 87 14.66 -1.82 19.01
CA TYR A 87 13.44 -2.29 18.37
C TYR A 87 13.50 -3.79 18.05
N ASP A 88 12.33 -4.42 17.93
CA ASP A 88 12.22 -5.80 17.48
C ASP A 88 12.81 -5.99 16.07
N GLU A 89 13.32 -7.18 15.79
CA GLU A 89 13.99 -7.53 14.53
C GLU A 89 13.15 -7.20 13.28
N VAL A 90 11.82 -7.36 13.37
CA VAL A 90 10.89 -7.03 12.29
C VAL A 90 10.91 -5.54 11.96
N ILE A 91 10.94 -4.68 12.98
CA ILE A 91 11.02 -3.22 12.82
C ILE A 91 12.39 -2.83 12.28
N GLN A 92 13.46 -3.45 12.81
CA GLN A 92 14.81 -3.23 12.31
C GLN A 92 14.88 -3.54 10.80
N LYS A 93 14.50 -4.75 10.38
CA LYS A 93 14.47 -5.16 8.97
C LYS A 93 13.70 -4.17 8.09
N ARG A 94 12.58 -3.64 8.59
CA ARG A 94 11.79 -2.63 7.89
C ARG A 94 12.56 -1.31 7.71
N LEU A 95 13.24 -0.83 8.76
CA LEU A 95 14.05 0.39 8.70
C LEU A 95 15.27 0.23 7.78
N TRP A 96 15.95 -0.92 7.83
CA TRP A 96 17.04 -1.25 6.89
C TRP A 96 16.58 -1.28 5.43
N MET A 97 15.40 -1.86 5.16
CA MET A 97 14.80 -1.86 3.83
C MET A 97 14.48 -0.42 3.37
N ILE A 98 13.91 0.41 4.25
CA ILE A 98 13.66 1.83 3.94
C ILE A 98 14.98 2.54 3.64
N ASN A 99 16.04 2.31 4.43
CA ASN A 99 17.36 2.89 4.20
C ASN A 99 17.91 2.52 2.81
N LYS A 100 17.90 1.23 2.49
CA LYS A 100 18.39 0.68 1.22
C LYS A 100 17.65 1.26 0.01
N HIS A 101 16.35 1.54 0.15
CA HIS A 101 15.48 2.01 -0.92
C HIS A 101 15.07 3.47 -0.77
N TRP A 102 15.78 4.26 0.03
CA TRP A 102 15.40 5.62 0.40
C TRP A 102 15.10 6.47 -0.84
N PHE A 103 16.05 6.52 -1.77
CA PHE A 103 15.92 7.30 -3.01
C PHE A 103 14.65 6.94 -3.80
N ASN A 104 14.38 5.65 -3.97
CA ASN A 104 13.19 5.17 -4.70
C ASN A 104 11.89 5.54 -3.96
N LEU A 105 11.90 5.48 -2.63
CA LEU A 105 10.75 5.82 -1.80
C LEU A 105 10.50 7.33 -1.75
N THR A 106 11.52 8.17 -1.93
CA THR A 106 11.39 9.64 -1.95
C THR A 106 11.36 10.24 -3.35
N LEU A 107 11.45 9.43 -4.41
CA LEU A 107 11.60 9.90 -5.79
C LEU A 107 10.49 10.87 -6.22
N PHE A 108 9.28 10.69 -5.69
CA PHE A 108 8.13 11.56 -5.96
C PHE A 108 8.30 13.01 -5.47
N HIS A 109 9.25 13.28 -4.56
CA HIS A 109 9.60 14.65 -4.19
C HIS A 109 10.40 15.38 -5.27
N TYR A 110 11.14 14.64 -6.10
CA TYR A 110 12.02 15.20 -7.12
C TYR A 110 11.37 15.28 -8.49
N LEU A 111 10.42 14.39 -8.78
CA LEU A 111 9.76 14.29 -10.08
C LEU A 111 8.37 14.94 -10.05
N PRO A 112 8.16 16.06 -10.76
CA PRO A 112 6.84 16.68 -10.88
C PRO A 112 5.81 15.71 -11.45
N GLY A 113 4.65 15.62 -10.82
CA GLY A 113 3.55 14.73 -11.26
C GLY A 113 3.73 13.24 -10.95
N ALA A 114 4.87 12.83 -10.37
CA ALA A 114 5.04 11.46 -9.91
C ALA A 114 4.15 11.20 -8.67
N PRO A 115 3.35 10.13 -8.65
CA PRO A 115 2.49 9.84 -7.52
C PRO A 115 3.31 9.28 -6.35
N ALA A 116 3.05 9.77 -5.13
CA ALA A 116 3.65 9.24 -3.90
C ALA A 116 3.19 7.82 -3.54
N THR A 117 2.18 7.30 -4.23
CA THR A 117 1.63 5.96 -4.02
C THR A 117 1.44 5.26 -5.36
N ASN A 118 1.62 3.95 -5.36
CA ASN A 118 1.29 3.10 -6.50
C ASN A 118 -0.23 2.85 -6.64
N ASN A 119 -1.08 3.42 -5.77
CA ASN A 119 -2.54 3.21 -5.78
C ASN A 119 -3.19 3.37 -7.16
N PRO A 120 -2.83 4.37 -8.01
CA PRO A 120 -3.41 4.46 -9.35
C PRO A 120 -3.12 3.24 -10.21
N ILE A 121 -1.88 2.73 -10.12
CA ILE A 121 -1.41 1.53 -10.84
C ILE A 121 -2.09 0.28 -10.28
N GLU A 122 -2.13 0.13 -8.95
CA GLU A 122 -2.80 -0.99 -8.29
C GLU A 122 -4.30 -1.02 -8.60
N SER A 123 -4.96 0.14 -8.59
CA SER A 123 -6.38 0.30 -8.92
C SER A 123 -6.65 -0.06 -10.38
N TYR A 124 -5.78 0.39 -11.31
CA TYR A 124 -5.86 0.02 -12.71
C TYR A 124 -5.81 -1.50 -12.89
N TYR A 125 -4.76 -2.15 -12.38
CA TYR A 125 -4.61 -3.61 -12.50
C TYR A 125 -5.66 -4.40 -11.72
N SER A 126 -6.16 -3.86 -10.60
CA SER A 126 -7.24 -4.50 -9.85
C SER A 126 -8.55 -4.53 -10.61
N LYS A 127 -8.85 -3.48 -11.39
CA LYS A 127 -10.06 -3.37 -12.22
C LYS A 127 -9.91 -4.05 -13.58
N SER A 128 -8.74 -3.95 -14.20
CA SER A 128 -8.51 -4.44 -15.56
C SER A 128 -8.15 -5.93 -15.63
N LEU A 129 -7.54 -6.50 -14.59
CA LEU A 129 -7.14 -7.90 -14.59
C LEU A 129 -8.17 -8.78 -13.88
N LYS A 130 -8.84 -9.65 -14.65
CA LYS A 130 -9.59 -10.80 -14.10
C LYS A 130 -8.63 -11.73 -13.34
N THR A 131 -9.13 -12.48 -12.36
CA THR A 131 -8.34 -13.37 -11.49
C THR A 131 -7.40 -14.30 -12.27
N ASP A 132 -7.86 -14.84 -13.41
CA ASP A 132 -7.05 -15.72 -14.24
C ASP A 132 -5.95 -14.99 -15.02
N SER A 133 -6.18 -13.74 -15.42
CA SER A 133 -5.14 -12.90 -16.01
C SER A 133 -4.04 -12.58 -15.00
N LYS A 134 -4.38 -12.33 -13.73
CA LYS A 134 -3.38 -12.13 -12.65
C LYS A 134 -2.47 -13.35 -12.44
N LYS A 135 -2.98 -14.57 -12.66
CA LYS A 135 -2.16 -15.81 -12.58
C LYS A 135 -1.12 -15.87 -13.70
N GLN A 136 -1.43 -15.33 -14.89
CA GLN A 136 -0.51 -15.29 -16.02
C GLN A 136 0.67 -14.34 -15.79
N PHE A 137 0.51 -13.27 -15.02
CA PHE A 137 1.61 -12.32 -14.70
C PHE A 137 2.59 -12.80 -13.60
N ARG A 138 2.45 -14.02 -13.07
CA ARG A 138 3.30 -14.52 -11.97
C ARG A 138 4.72 -14.90 -12.39
N THR A 139 5.02 -14.90 -13.69
CA THR A 139 6.32 -15.30 -14.24
C THR A 139 6.80 -14.24 -15.23
N ASN A 140 8.13 -14.07 -15.37
CA ASN A 140 8.71 -13.15 -16.34
C ASN A 140 8.20 -13.43 -17.76
N LYS A 141 8.12 -14.71 -18.14
CA LYS A 141 7.57 -15.15 -19.42
C LYS A 141 6.11 -14.72 -19.63
N GLY A 142 5.31 -14.77 -18.58
CA GLY A 142 3.91 -14.34 -18.63
C GLY A 142 3.74 -12.82 -18.78
N ILE A 143 4.62 -12.03 -18.16
CA ILE A 143 4.70 -10.58 -18.36
C ILE A 143 5.08 -10.28 -19.82
N GLU A 144 6.14 -10.93 -20.32
CA GLU A 144 6.63 -10.75 -21.70
C GLU A 144 5.56 -11.08 -22.74
N ASN A 145 4.84 -12.20 -22.56
CA ASN A 145 3.75 -12.59 -23.45
C ASN A 145 2.62 -11.57 -23.48
N GLN A 146 2.32 -10.91 -22.35
CA GLN A 146 1.29 -9.87 -22.33
C GLN A 146 1.73 -8.56 -22.96
N ILE A 147 3.00 -8.19 -22.83
CA ILE A 147 3.57 -7.06 -23.56
C ILE A 147 3.43 -7.31 -25.06
N LYS A 148 3.83 -8.51 -25.53
CA LYS A 148 3.68 -8.92 -26.93
C LYS A 148 2.21 -8.90 -27.39
N LEU A 149 1.29 -9.46 -26.60
CA LEU A 149 -0.15 -9.42 -26.93
C LEU A 149 -0.70 -7.98 -27.00
N ALA A 150 -0.27 -7.10 -26.11
CA ALA A 150 -0.68 -5.70 -26.12
C ALA A 150 -0.10 -4.94 -27.33
N GLU A 151 1.12 -5.24 -27.74
CA GLU A 151 1.72 -4.74 -28.98
C GLU A 151 0.95 -5.23 -30.21
N MET A 152 0.67 -6.54 -30.28
CA MET A 152 -0.12 -7.13 -31.37
C MET A 152 -1.53 -6.53 -31.47
N LYS A 153 -2.18 -6.23 -30.33
CA LYS A 153 -3.46 -5.50 -30.32
C LYS A 153 -3.34 -4.08 -30.85
N ARG A 154 -2.33 -3.33 -30.39
CA ARG A 154 -2.09 -1.94 -30.85
C ARG A 154 -1.78 -1.89 -32.35
N ALA A 155 -1.09 -2.90 -32.87
CA ALA A 155 -0.79 -3.05 -34.28
C ALA A 155 -1.94 -3.67 -35.10
N ASN A 156 -3.13 -3.88 -34.52
CA ASN A 156 -4.29 -4.53 -35.15
C ASN A 156 -3.99 -5.92 -35.76
N LEU A 157 -2.98 -6.62 -35.24
CA LEU A 157 -2.59 -7.97 -35.70
C LEU A 157 -3.51 -9.07 -35.16
N LEU A 158 -4.23 -8.80 -34.06
CA LEU A 158 -5.24 -9.72 -33.53
C LEU A 158 -6.60 -9.37 -34.14
N GLN A 159 -6.84 -9.85 -35.36
CA GLN A 159 -8.14 -9.74 -36.01
C GLN A 159 -9.13 -10.72 -35.37
N LYS A 160 -10.42 -10.37 -35.41
CA LYS A 160 -11.47 -11.32 -35.02
C LYS A 160 -11.40 -12.50 -35.98
N PRO A 161 -11.41 -13.75 -35.47
CA PRO A 161 -11.47 -14.90 -36.34
C PRO A 161 -12.78 -14.84 -37.14
N GLU A 162 -12.67 -14.93 -38.46
CA GLU A 162 -13.82 -14.90 -39.37
C GLU A 162 -14.73 -16.13 -39.19
N LYS A 163 -14.15 -17.24 -38.73
CA LYS A 163 -14.85 -18.50 -38.47
C LYS A 163 -14.74 -18.86 -37.00
N SER A 164 -15.85 -19.27 -36.43
CA SER A 164 -15.90 -19.86 -35.10
C SER A 164 -15.17 -21.21 -35.08
N LEU A 165 -14.73 -21.62 -33.89
CA LEU A 165 -14.08 -22.91 -33.69
C LEU A 165 -14.97 -24.06 -34.20
N MET A 166 -16.29 -23.98 -33.97
CA MET A 166 -17.27 -24.97 -34.43
C MET A 166 -17.35 -25.05 -35.96
N GLU A 167 -17.26 -23.92 -36.66
CA GLU A 167 -17.23 -23.90 -38.13
C GLU A 167 -15.95 -24.53 -38.68
N LEU A 168 -14.82 -24.32 -38.00
CA LEU A 168 -13.57 -25.00 -38.36
C LEU A 168 -13.65 -26.51 -38.10
N PHE A 169 -14.24 -26.94 -36.97
CA PHE A 169 -14.45 -28.36 -36.68
C PHE A 169 -15.36 -29.05 -37.70
N ARG A 170 -16.37 -28.34 -38.23
CA ARG A 170 -17.23 -28.85 -39.30
C ARG A 170 -16.48 -29.16 -40.60
N LEU A 171 -15.33 -28.53 -40.85
CA LEU A 171 -14.47 -28.85 -42.00
C LEU A 171 -13.76 -30.19 -41.83
N PHE A 172 -13.61 -30.68 -40.60
CA PHE A 172 -12.93 -31.94 -40.27
C PHE A 172 -13.90 -33.09 -39.99
N THR A 173 -15.20 -32.82 -39.82
CA THR A 173 -16.22 -33.88 -39.73
C THR A 173 -16.63 -34.34 -41.13
N PRO A 174 -16.39 -35.61 -41.51
CA PRO A 174 -16.59 -36.09 -42.88
C PRO A 174 -18.06 -36.31 -43.28
N PHE A 175 -19.01 -36.12 -42.37
CA PHE A 175 -20.42 -36.35 -42.64
C PHE A 175 -21.18 -35.03 -42.68
N LYS A 176 -21.48 -34.58 -43.91
CA LYS A 176 -22.59 -33.65 -44.16
C LYS A 176 -23.88 -34.45 -43.92
N LEU A 177 -24.72 -33.97 -42.99
CA LEU A 177 -26.13 -34.39 -42.91
C LEU A 177 -26.85 -34.00 -44.20
#